data_AF-A0A3B9E7J3-F1
#
_entry.id   AF-A0A3B9E7J3-F1
#
_cell.length_a   1.000
_cell.length_b   1.000
_cell.length_c   1.000
_cell.angle_alpha   90.00
_cell.angle_beta   90.00
_cell.angle_gamma   90.00
#
_symmetry.space_group_name_H-M   'P 1'
#
loop_
_entity.id
_entity.type
_entity.pdbx_description
1 polymer ?
#
loop_
_entity_poly.entity_id
_entity_poly.type
_entity_poly.pdbx_seq_one_letter_code
_entity_poly.pdbx_strand_id
1 'polypeptide(L)'
;MSYDNIKTRKPYEITNENRSQFIGYTRELTLLNRTIDIKLNDFKTFITTAIQQAPKTVPDKIDKLLINLSRLANNPSSDIEINPVKDYALGYCVDENEFKYYLKYLDEINFFKQNRGSQGYKITVDGWKKIQDLSIIKNVSEQCFIAMWFTDEMNKVYLDYISKAIERAGYKPMIIPDVKHDNEVTSQILAEIQKSKFMIADFTGQRAGVYFEAGFAKGLGLNVIWTCKKDWFDNKEAENEGEYKINDQWKKGIIKEERHTHFDVNHRQFILWEYDAKEKLNKFEEDIYNSIVEQFGEGPLKSKGNQDSK
;
A
#
# COMPACT_ATOMS: atom_id res chain seq x y z
N MET A 1 -26.74 -31.22 9.34
CA MET A 1 -25.65 -30.76 10.20
C MET A 1 -26.24 -30.51 11.58
N SER A 2 -25.81 -31.25 12.60
CA SER A 2 -26.35 -31.15 13.97
C SER A 2 -26.04 -29.78 14.60
N TYR A 3 -26.98 -29.28 15.39
CA TYR A 3 -26.95 -28.03 16.18
C TYR A 3 -25.76 -27.96 17.18
N ASP A 4 -25.04 -29.07 17.37
CA ASP A 4 -23.97 -29.18 18.37
C ASP A 4 -22.62 -28.58 17.96
N ASN A 5 -22.39 -28.32 16.67
CA ASN A 5 -21.11 -27.79 16.18
C ASN A 5 -20.93 -26.26 16.35
N ILE A 6 -21.92 -25.56 16.93
CA ILE A 6 -21.86 -24.10 17.14
C ILE A 6 -21.13 -23.75 18.46
N LYS A 7 -20.99 -24.68 19.42
CA LYS A 7 -20.45 -24.39 20.76
C LYS A 7 -18.93 -24.49 20.90
N THR A 8 -18.18 -24.85 19.87
CA THR A 8 -16.72 -25.13 19.98
C THR A 8 -15.80 -24.10 19.30
N ARG A 9 -16.33 -23.02 18.73
CA ARG A 9 -15.47 -21.89 18.31
C ARG A 9 -15.05 -21.11 19.56
N LYS A 10 -13.83 -21.35 20.05
CA LYS A 10 -13.19 -20.44 21.01
C LYS A 10 -13.29 -19.01 20.44
N PRO A 11 -13.85 -18.04 21.18
CA PRO A 11 -13.86 -16.66 20.72
C PRO A 11 -12.42 -16.23 20.43
N TYR A 12 -12.22 -15.52 19.33
CA TYR A 12 -10.91 -14.96 19.01
C TYR A 12 -10.50 -14.02 20.16
N GLU A 13 -9.52 -14.43 20.96
CA GLU A 13 -9.03 -13.65 22.09
C GLU A 13 -8.30 -12.41 21.57
N ILE A 14 -8.98 -11.27 21.61
CA ILE A 14 -8.40 -9.97 21.28
C ILE A 14 -7.67 -9.48 22.53
N THR A 15 -6.34 -9.46 22.49
CA THR A 15 -5.54 -8.79 23.54
C THR A 15 -5.88 -7.29 23.56
N ASN A 16 -5.66 -6.63 24.71
CA ASN A 16 -5.88 -5.17 24.80
C ASN A 16 -5.09 -4.38 23.73
N GLU A 17 -3.94 -4.90 23.33
CA GLU A 17 -3.12 -4.34 22.25
C GLU A 17 -3.72 -4.56 20.87
N ASN A 18 -4.21 -5.77 20.55
CA ASN A 18 -4.91 -6.01 19.29
C ASN A 18 -6.18 -5.15 19.19
N ARG A 19 -6.83 -4.88 20.32
CA ARG A 19 -7.99 -3.98 20.41
C ARG A 19 -7.59 -2.53 20.10
N SER A 20 -6.51 -2.02 20.69
CA SER A 20 -6.05 -0.64 20.45
C SER A 20 -5.61 -0.43 19.00
N GLN A 21 -4.95 -1.42 18.41
CA GLN A 21 -4.57 -1.44 17.00
C GLN A 21 -5.80 -1.37 16.08
N PHE A 22 -6.81 -2.19 16.36
CA PHE A 22 -8.06 -2.21 15.59
C PHE A 22 -8.86 -0.91 15.68
N ILE A 23 -9.12 -0.41 16.90
CA ILE A 23 -9.89 0.83 17.10
C ILE A 23 -9.14 2.06 16.54
N GLY A 24 -7.82 2.08 16.66
CA GLY A 24 -7.01 3.15 16.09
C GLY A 24 -7.04 3.15 14.56
N TYR A 25 -6.93 1.97 13.95
CA TYR A 25 -6.98 1.82 12.50
C TYR A 25 -8.34 2.24 11.93
N THR A 26 -9.43 1.77 12.52
CA THR A 26 -10.79 2.17 12.13
C THR A 26 -11.05 3.67 12.33
N ARG A 27 -10.54 4.26 13.42
CA ARG A 27 -10.60 5.71 13.64
C ARG A 27 -9.82 6.48 12.57
N GLU A 28 -8.63 6.02 12.21
CA GLU A 28 -7.81 6.61 11.15
C GLU A 28 -8.51 6.56 9.78
N LEU A 29 -9.10 5.42 9.40
CA LEU A 29 -9.87 5.30 8.17
C LEU A 29 -11.07 6.27 8.12
N THR A 30 -11.73 6.45 9.27
CA THR A 30 -12.84 7.42 9.41
C THR A 30 -12.35 8.86 9.18
N LEU A 31 -11.20 9.24 9.76
CA LEU A 31 -10.61 10.57 9.55
C LEU A 31 -10.18 10.81 8.10
N LEU A 32 -9.93 9.75 7.34
CA LEU A 32 -9.59 9.80 5.92
C LEU A 32 -10.83 9.77 5.00
N ASN A 33 -12.05 9.86 5.55
CA ASN A 33 -13.31 9.74 4.82
C ASN A 33 -13.42 8.44 3.99
N ARG A 34 -12.79 7.35 4.45
CA ARG A 34 -12.89 6.05 3.79
C ARG A 34 -14.09 5.29 4.33
N THR A 35 -14.94 4.79 3.44
CA THR A 35 -16.07 3.92 3.79
C THR A 35 -15.56 2.54 4.19
N ILE A 36 -15.94 2.09 5.40
CA ILE A 36 -15.61 0.76 5.91
C ILE A 36 -16.84 -0.13 5.73
N ASP A 37 -16.83 -0.99 4.71
CA ASP A 37 -17.84 -2.04 4.52
C ASP A 37 -17.22 -3.39 4.92
N ILE A 38 -17.51 -3.85 6.15
CA ILE A 38 -16.97 -5.10 6.66
C ILE A 38 -18.02 -6.19 6.51
N LYS A 39 -17.82 -7.07 5.53
CA LYS A 39 -18.58 -8.31 5.43
C LYS A 39 -18.13 -9.27 6.54
N LEU A 40 -19.07 -10.01 7.13
CA LEU A 40 -18.83 -10.96 8.22
C LEU A 40 -17.73 -12.00 7.91
N ASN A 41 -17.60 -12.40 6.65
CA ASN A 41 -16.60 -13.38 6.21
C ASN A 41 -15.18 -12.79 6.12
N ASP A 42 -15.04 -11.46 6.05
CA ASP A 42 -13.77 -10.75 5.87
C ASP A 42 -13.23 -10.15 7.18
N PHE A 43 -13.96 -10.31 8.30
CA PHE A 43 -13.64 -9.69 9.59
C PHE A 43 -12.24 -10.09 10.10
N LYS A 44 -11.85 -11.35 9.94
CA LYS A 44 -10.52 -11.84 10.35
C LYS A 44 -9.42 -11.19 9.52
N THR A 45 -9.60 -11.11 8.20
CA THR A 45 -8.66 -10.46 7.28
C THR A 45 -8.53 -8.99 7.63
N PHE A 46 -9.64 -8.30 7.90
CA PHE A 46 -9.65 -6.90 8.29
C PHE A 46 -8.92 -6.64 9.62
N ILE A 47 -9.12 -7.49 10.64
CA ILE A 47 -8.36 -7.41 11.89
C ILE A 47 -6.87 -7.62 11.63
N THR A 48 -6.48 -8.62 10.84
CA THR A 48 -5.08 -8.87 10.50
C THR A 48 -4.46 -7.65 9.82
N THR A 49 -5.16 -7.03 8.87
CA THR A 49 -4.72 -5.80 8.21
C THR A 49 -4.56 -4.64 9.21
N ALA A 50 -5.55 -4.45 10.09
CA ALA A 50 -5.49 -3.40 11.10
C ALA A 50 -4.29 -3.57 12.04
N ILE A 51 -4.03 -4.81 12.49
CA ILE A 51 -2.86 -5.15 13.30
C ILE A 51 -1.60 -4.87 12.50
N GLN A 52 -1.49 -5.32 11.25
CA GLN A 52 -0.29 -5.13 10.43
C GLN A 52 0.02 -3.65 10.16
N GLN A 53 -0.99 -2.82 9.91
CA GLN A 53 -0.82 -1.40 9.57
C GLN A 53 -0.71 -0.47 10.80
N ALA A 54 -1.02 -0.97 12.00
CA ALA A 54 -0.93 -0.17 13.22
C ALA A 54 0.53 0.15 13.57
N PRO A 55 0.80 1.35 14.14
CA PRO A 55 2.11 1.71 14.66
C PRO A 55 2.61 0.68 15.67
N LYS A 56 3.89 0.29 15.55
CA LYS A 56 4.50 -0.78 16.36
C LYS A 56 5.29 -0.26 17.54
N THR A 57 5.85 0.94 17.42
CA THR A 57 6.67 1.54 18.46
C THR A 57 5.96 2.74 19.09
N VAL A 58 6.39 3.12 20.31
CA VAL A 58 5.89 4.34 20.98
C VAL A 58 6.12 5.60 20.13
N PRO A 59 7.31 5.81 19.51
CA PRO A 59 7.50 6.91 18.55
C PRO A 59 6.50 6.90 17.39
N ASP A 60 6.23 5.74 16.78
CA ASP A 60 5.26 5.64 15.67
C ASP A 60 3.84 6.02 16.12
N LYS A 61 3.45 5.64 17.33
CA LYS A 61 2.16 6.01 17.92
C LYS A 61 2.05 7.51 18.15
N ILE A 62 3.11 8.15 18.64
CA ILE A 62 3.16 9.60 18.85
C ILE A 62 3.10 10.35 17.52
N ASP A 63 3.85 9.90 16.52
CA ASP A 63 3.82 10.48 15.17
C ASP A 63 2.43 10.30 14.53
N LYS A 64 1.81 9.13 14.68
CA LYS A 64 0.42 8.87 14.24
C LYS A 64 -0.59 9.73 14.96
N LEU A 65 -0.45 9.91 16.28
CA LEU A 65 -1.30 10.81 17.06
C LEU A 65 -1.22 12.22 16.49
N LEU A 66 -0.03 12.77 16.32
CA LEU A 66 0.16 14.12 15.81
C LEU A 66 -0.47 14.32 14.42
N ILE A 67 -0.31 13.36 13.51
CA ILE A 67 -0.98 13.36 12.20
C ILE A 67 -2.51 13.31 12.34
N ASN A 68 -3.03 12.46 13.22
CA ASN A 68 -4.48 12.33 13.41
C ASN A 68 -5.09 13.59 14.04
N LEU A 69 -4.39 14.25 14.96
CA LEU A 69 -4.78 15.54 15.52
C LEU A 69 -4.84 16.63 14.44
N SER A 70 -3.90 16.61 13.49
CA SER A 70 -3.89 17.58 12.39
C SER A 70 -5.10 17.48 11.47
N ARG A 71 -5.69 16.29 11.35
CA ARG A 71 -6.91 16.04 10.56
C ARG A 71 -8.18 16.57 11.23
N LEU A 72 -8.13 16.81 12.55
CA LEU A 72 -9.22 17.44 13.29
C LEU A 72 -9.17 18.97 13.21
N ALA A 73 -8.01 19.55 12.87
CA ALA A 73 -7.89 20.99 12.69
C ALA A 73 -8.50 21.43 11.35
N ASN A 74 -9.42 22.39 11.40
CA ASN A 74 -9.98 23.01 10.19
C ASN A 74 -8.94 23.89 9.48
N ASN A 75 -8.06 24.52 10.26
CA ASN A 75 -6.95 25.32 9.76
C ASN A 75 -5.87 25.44 10.86
N PRO A 76 -4.65 25.93 10.54
CA PRO A 76 -3.57 26.02 11.54
C PRO A 76 -3.89 26.89 12.76
N SER A 77 -4.91 27.75 12.68
CA SER A 77 -5.32 28.63 13.77
C SER A 77 -6.41 28.05 14.67
N SER A 78 -7.14 27.02 14.22
CA SER A 78 -8.30 26.47 14.92
C SER A 78 -7.91 25.66 16.16
N ASP A 79 -8.69 25.83 17.24
CA ASP A 79 -8.63 24.95 18.39
C ASP A 79 -9.20 23.56 18.02
N ILE A 80 -8.56 22.52 18.52
CA ILE A 80 -8.96 21.13 18.44
C ILE A 80 -9.54 20.75 19.80
N GLU A 81 -10.78 20.29 19.81
CA GLU A 81 -11.43 19.74 21.00
C GLU A 81 -11.16 18.25 21.09
N ILE A 82 -10.67 17.79 22.25
CA ILE A 82 -10.30 16.39 22.48
C ILE A 82 -10.82 15.98 23.85
N ASN A 83 -11.47 14.80 23.89
CA ASN A 83 -11.83 14.16 25.12
C ASN A 83 -10.96 12.90 25.33
N PRO A 84 -10.01 12.90 26.28
CA PRO A 84 -9.12 11.76 26.51
C PRO A 84 -9.81 10.41 26.75
N VAL A 85 -11.05 10.42 27.26
CA VAL A 85 -11.83 9.20 27.51
C VAL A 85 -12.41 8.62 26.22
N LYS A 86 -12.68 9.46 25.21
CA LYS A 86 -13.32 9.04 23.95
C LYS A 86 -12.35 8.97 22.77
N ASP A 87 -11.30 9.78 22.80
CA ASP A 87 -10.44 10.03 21.65
C ASP A 87 -9.08 9.34 21.72
N TYR A 88 -8.83 8.51 22.74
CA TYR A 88 -7.56 7.79 22.90
C TYR A 88 -7.21 6.89 21.69
N ALA A 89 -8.20 6.46 20.91
CA ALA A 89 -8.01 5.74 19.65
C ALA A 89 -7.23 6.56 18.60
N LEU A 90 -7.24 7.90 18.66
CA LEU A 90 -6.47 8.76 17.74
C LEU A 90 -4.97 8.46 17.79
N GLY A 91 -4.45 8.02 18.93
CA GLY A 91 -3.04 7.69 19.12
C GLY A 91 -2.73 6.19 19.14
N TYR A 92 -3.67 5.33 18.75
CA TYR A 92 -3.54 3.87 18.93
C TYR A 92 -3.22 3.49 20.38
N CYS A 93 -3.75 4.27 21.33
CA CYS A 93 -3.55 4.09 22.75
C CYS A 93 -4.45 2.95 23.27
N VAL A 94 -3.96 2.21 24.26
CA VAL A 94 -4.69 1.16 24.96
C VAL A 94 -5.76 1.75 25.86
N ASP A 95 -5.50 2.91 26.45
CA ASP A 95 -6.41 3.61 27.35
C ASP A 95 -6.20 5.14 27.36
N GLU A 96 -6.97 5.82 28.22
CA GLU A 96 -6.87 7.26 28.42
C GLU A 96 -5.54 7.72 29.07
N ASN A 97 -4.84 6.86 29.80
CA ASN A 97 -3.62 7.21 30.50
C ASN A 97 -2.44 7.28 29.52
N GLU A 98 -2.32 6.30 28.63
CA GLU A 98 -1.33 6.33 27.54
C GLU A 98 -1.58 7.54 26.63
N PHE A 99 -2.85 7.87 26.37
CA PHE A 99 -3.19 9.04 25.57
C PHE A 99 -2.81 10.36 26.24
N LYS A 100 -3.14 10.54 27.53
CA LYS A 100 -2.72 11.72 28.31
C LYS A 100 -1.19 11.83 28.36
N TYR A 101 -0.49 10.71 28.47
CA TYR A 101 0.98 10.67 28.43
C TYR A 101 1.53 11.21 27.10
N TYR A 102 0.99 10.75 25.96
CA TYR A 102 1.40 11.25 24.64
C TYR A 102 1.05 12.73 24.43
N LEU A 103 -0.14 13.17 24.84
CA LEU A 103 -0.52 14.58 24.77
C LEU A 103 0.43 15.47 25.59
N LYS A 104 0.79 15.04 26.81
CA LYS A 104 1.76 15.73 27.65
C LYS A 104 3.14 15.80 26.99
N TYR A 105 3.61 14.70 26.40
CA TYR A 105 4.88 14.68 25.68
C TYR A 105 4.88 15.64 24.47
N LEU A 106 3.80 15.65 23.66
CA LEU A 106 3.66 16.58 22.54
C LEU A 106 3.66 18.05 22.98
N ASP A 107 3.14 18.34 24.18
CA ASP A 107 3.20 19.66 24.82
C ASP A 107 4.64 20.02 25.24
N GLU A 108 5.34 19.10 25.90
CA GLU A 108 6.73 19.29 26.34
C GLU A 108 7.68 19.59 25.18
N ILE A 109 7.52 18.90 24.04
CA ILE A 109 8.33 19.13 22.83
C ILE A 109 7.83 20.28 21.94
N ASN A 110 6.84 21.04 22.41
CA ASN A 110 6.26 22.19 21.71
C ASN A 110 5.62 21.85 20.35
N PHE A 111 5.05 20.67 20.16
CA PHE A 111 4.31 20.32 18.93
C PHE A 111 2.79 20.53 19.08
N PHE A 112 2.29 20.47 20.30
CA PHE A 112 0.86 20.56 20.60
C PHE A 112 0.63 21.26 21.94
N LYS A 113 -0.13 22.36 21.98
CA LYS A 113 -0.30 23.14 23.22
C LYS A 113 -1.76 23.22 23.60
N GLN A 114 -2.04 23.10 24.90
CA GLN A 114 -3.32 23.50 25.43
C GLN A 114 -3.47 25.03 25.35
N ASN A 115 -4.59 25.49 24.80
CA ASN A 115 -4.89 26.91 24.76
C ASN A 115 -5.27 27.36 26.18
N ARG A 116 -4.52 28.29 26.77
CA ARG A 116 -4.76 28.74 28.16
C ARG A 116 -6.10 29.47 28.34
N GLY A 117 -6.76 29.90 27.26
CA GLY A 117 -8.04 30.59 27.29
C GLY A 117 -9.26 29.73 26.93
N SER A 118 -9.07 28.47 26.52
CA SER A 118 -10.16 27.54 26.16
C SER A 118 -9.87 26.13 26.69
N GLN A 119 -10.83 25.20 26.59
CA GLN A 119 -10.52 23.77 26.80
C GLN A 119 -9.91 23.12 25.54
N GLY A 120 -9.67 23.91 24.49
CA GLY A 120 -9.13 23.45 23.23
C GLY A 120 -7.60 23.35 23.24
N TYR A 121 -7.10 22.66 22.22
CA TYR A 121 -5.67 22.52 21.98
C TYR A 121 -5.32 23.02 20.60
N LYS A 122 -4.05 23.33 20.37
CA LYS A 122 -3.57 23.83 19.09
C LYS A 122 -2.25 23.19 18.70
N ILE A 123 -2.13 22.83 17.42
CA ILE A 123 -0.87 22.41 16.84
C ILE A 123 -0.01 23.64 16.60
N THR A 124 1.22 23.63 17.12
CA THR A 124 2.17 24.73 16.96
C THR A 124 2.78 24.73 15.55
N VAL A 125 3.51 25.79 15.20
CA VAL A 125 4.25 25.83 13.93
C VAL A 125 5.27 24.69 13.85
N ASP A 126 5.95 24.35 14.95
CA ASP A 126 6.90 23.23 14.97
C ASP A 126 6.20 21.87 14.84
N GLY A 127 5.01 21.73 15.42
CA GLY A 127 4.15 20.57 15.20
C GLY A 127 3.75 20.42 13.73
N TRP A 128 3.36 21.52 13.07
CA TRP A 128 3.04 21.51 11.64
C TRP A 128 4.25 21.18 10.76
N LYS A 129 5.45 21.66 11.09
CA LYS A 129 6.70 21.26 10.41
C LYS A 129 6.95 19.77 10.56
N LYS A 130 6.84 19.21 11.77
CA LYS A 130 6.99 17.77 12.00
C LYS A 130 5.93 16.97 11.22
N ILE A 131 4.67 17.41 11.20
CA ILE A 131 3.61 16.76 10.39
C ILE A 131 3.99 16.78 8.90
N GLN A 132 4.50 17.91 8.43
CA GLN A 132 4.99 18.03 7.07
C GLN A 132 6.13 17.04 6.83
N ASP A 133 7.15 16.98 7.69
CA ASP A 133 8.26 16.02 7.59
C ASP A 133 7.77 14.56 7.58
N LEU A 134 6.80 14.21 8.43
CA LEU A 134 6.20 12.88 8.48
C LEU A 134 5.40 12.55 7.21
N SER A 135 4.71 13.55 6.65
CA SER A 135 4.00 13.41 5.37
C SER A 135 4.97 13.34 4.19
N ILE A 136 6.10 14.03 4.30
CA ILE A 136 7.24 14.04 3.37
C ILE A 136 7.94 12.69 3.43
N ILE A 137 8.14 12.03 4.57
CA ILE A 137 8.77 10.69 4.63
C ILE A 137 7.95 9.64 3.85
N LYS A 138 6.61 9.75 3.83
CA LYS A 138 5.76 8.94 2.93
C LYS A 138 5.77 9.42 1.47
N ASN A 139 6.09 10.69 1.21
CA ASN A 139 6.11 11.31 -0.11
C ASN A 139 7.51 11.46 -0.76
N VAL A 140 8.60 11.20 -0.04
CA VAL A 140 10.01 11.35 -0.45
C VAL A 140 10.69 10.01 -0.61
N SER A 141 9.94 8.92 -0.47
CA SER A 141 10.43 7.65 -0.98
C SER A 141 10.86 7.84 -2.44
N GLU A 142 12.13 7.55 -2.69
CA GLU A 142 12.66 7.46 -4.03
C GLU A 142 12.26 6.13 -4.67
N GLN A 143 11.64 5.20 -3.92
CA GLN A 143 11.39 3.84 -4.37
C GLN A 143 10.07 3.70 -5.15
N CYS A 144 10.15 2.99 -6.27
CA CYS A 144 9.01 2.43 -7.00
C CYS A 144 9.02 0.91 -6.86
N PHE A 145 8.00 0.34 -6.23
CA PHE A 145 7.87 -1.13 -6.17
C PHE A 145 7.38 -1.68 -7.51
N ILE A 146 7.92 -2.82 -7.94
CA ILE A 146 7.54 -3.48 -9.19
C ILE A 146 7.03 -4.87 -8.87
N ALA A 147 5.77 -5.12 -9.23
CA ALA A 147 5.12 -6.41 -9.12
C ALA A 147 4.96 -6.99 -10.54
N MET A 148 5.66 -8.08 -10.86
CA MET A 148 5.60 -8.68 -12.20
C MET A 148 6.00 -10.15 -12.19
N TRP A 149 5.72 -10.85 -13.29
CA TRP A 149 6.16 -12.23 -13.49
C TRP A 149 7.64 -12.30 -13.91
N PHE A 150 8.40 -13.27 -13.39
CA PHE A 150 9.81 -13.49 -13.74
C PHE A 150 9.94 -14.59 -14.80
N THR A 151 9.97 -14.18 -16.06
CA THR A 151 10.39 -14.99 -17.21
C THR A 151 11.55 -14.31 -17.92
N ASP A 152 12.29 -15.01 -18.77
CA ASP A 152 13.40 -14.41 -19.52
C ASP A 152 12.96 -13.22 -20.39
N GLU A 153 11.74 -13.29 -20.95
CA GLU A 153 11.14 -12.18 -21.70
C GLU A 153 10.83 -11.00 -20.79
N MET A 154 10.12 -11.25 -19.68
CA MET A 154 9.74 -10.21 -18.73
C MET A 154 10.95 -9.54 -18.10
N ASN A 155 12.00 -10.30 -17.79
CA ASN A 155 13.24 -9.77 -17.23
C ASN A 155 13.92 -8.79 -18.20
N LYS A 156 13.90 -9.06 -19.51
CA LYS A 156 14.40 -8.13 -20.53
C LYS A 156 13.55 -6.87 -20.60
N VAL A 157 12.22 -7.02 -20.61
CA VAL A 157 11.29 -5.88 -20.62
C VAL A 157 11.49 -5.00 -19.38
N TYR A 158 11.71 -5.63 -18.23
CA TYR A 158 12.04 -4.94 -16.98
C TYR A 158 13.34 -4.15 -17.08
N LEU A 159 14.45 -4.81 -17.39
CA LEU A 159 15.78 -4.19 -17.37
C LEU A 159 15.90 -3.08 -18.42
N ASP A 160 15.43 -3.33 -19.64
CA ASP A 160 15.67 -2.44 -20.77
C ASP A 160 14.69 -1.26 -20.85
N TYR A 161 13.48 -1.39 -20.28
CA TYR A 161 12.41 -0.41 -20.46
C TYR A 161 11.77 0.05 -19.13
N ILE A 162 11.26 -0.85 -18.29
CA ILE A 162 10.55 -0.46 -17.04
C ILE A 162 11.52 0.22 -16.05
N SER A 163 12.64 -0.44 -15.74
CA SER A 163 13.68 0.07 -14.83
C SER A 163 14.20 1.41 -15.32
N LYS A 164 14.48 1.48 -16.63
CA LYS A 164 15.01 2.67 -17.29
C LYS A 164 14.04 3.85 -17.23
N ALA A 165 12.74 3.64 -17.43
CA ALA A 165 11.72 4.68 -17.30
C ALA A 165 11.65 5.23 -15.86
N ILE A 166 11.69 4.35 -14.86
CA ILE A 166 11.68 4.71 -13.43
C ILE A 166 12.92 5.53 -13.07
N GLU A 167 14.11 5.06 -13.46
CA GLU A 167 15.38 5.73 -13.20
C GLU A 167 15.46 7.09 -13.89
N ARG A 168 15.03 7.16 -15.16
CA ARG A 168 14.93 8.42 -15.92
C ARG A 168 13.96 9.39 -15.26
N ALA A 169 12.89 8.91 -14.62
CA ALA A 169 11.98 9.75 -13.85
C ALA A 169 12.56 10.23 -12.52
N GLY A 170 13.73 9.75 -12.08
CA GLY A 170 14.39 10.15 -10.84
C GLY A 170 13.99 9.31 -9.63
N TYR A 171 13.52 8.09 -9.86
CA TYR A 171 13.14 7.11 -8.83
C TYR A 171 14.02 5.86 -8.91
N LYS A 172 13.97 5.03 -7.88
CA LYS A 172 14.72 3.78 -7.73
C LYS A 172 13.76 2.59 -7.89
N PRO A 173 13.96 1.72 -8.88
CA PRO A 173 13.17 0.50 -9.03
C PRO A 173 13.49 -0.49 -7.89
N MET A 174 12.46 -1.12 -7.34
CA MET A 174 12.58 -2.18 -6.35
C MET A 174 11.69 -3.36 -6.72
N ILE A 175 12.30 -4.52 -6.95
CA ILE A 175 11.64 -5.75 -7.31
C ILE A 175 12.18 -6.90 -6.46
N ILE A 176 11.28 -7.74 -5.93
CA ILE A 176 11.67 -8.93 -5.16
C ILE A 176 11.46 -10.15 -6.06
N PRO A 177 12.50 -10.94 -6.37
CA PRO A 177 12.38 -12.16 -7.17
C PRO A 177 11.34 -13.13 -6.61
N ASP A 178 10.64 -13.85 -7.49
CA ASP A 178 9.71 -14.93 -7.11
C ASP A 178 10.50 -16.11 -6.54
N VAL A 179 10.77 -16.08 -5.23
CA VAL A 179 11.29 -17.20 -4.46
C VAL A 179 10.11 -17.96 -3.89
N LYS A 180 10.06 -19.29 -4.11
CA LYS A 180 8.99 -20.19 -3.64
C LYS A 180 8.55 -19.80 -2.22
N HIS A 181 7.25 -19.47 -2.11
CA HIS A 181 6.54 -18.90 -0.97
C HIS A 181 7.06 -19.31 0.42
N ASP A 182 8.10 -18.63 0.89
CA ASP A 182 8.46 -18.58 2.29
C ASP A 182 7.71 -17.41 2.94
N ASN A 183 7.25 -17.60 4.19
CA ASN A 183 6.55 -16.58 4.96
C ASN A 183 7.41 -15.32 5.16
N GLU A 184 8.74 -15.48 5.17
CA GLU A 184 9.69 -14.37 5.26
C GLU A 184 9.67 -13.47 4.02
N VAL A 185 9.62 -14.05 2.82
CA VAL A 185 9.58 -13.31 1.54
C VAL A 185 8.30 -12.49 1.43
N THR A 186 7.17 -13.04 1.87
CA THR A 186 5.88 -12.32 1.85
C THR A 186 5.91 -11.09 2.76
N SER A 187 6.52 -11.22 3.93
CA SER A 187 6.68 -10.10 4.88
C SER A 187 7.57 -9.00 4.30
N GLN A 188 8.64 -9.38 3.59
CA GLN A 188 9.51 -8.44 2.89
C GLN A 188 8.79 -7.69 1.77
N ILE A 189 7.99 -8.39 0.95
CA ILE A 189 7.18 -7.77 -0.12
C ILE A 189 6.26 -6.68 0.45
N LEU A 190 5.50 -6.97 1.50
CA LEU A 190 4.60 -6.00 2.10
C LEU A 190 5.34 -4.81 2.73
N ALA A 191 6.53 -5.05 3.30
CA ALA A 191 7.35 -3.98 3.84
C ALA A 191 7.90 -3.06 2.73
N GLU A 192 8.36 -3.62 1.61
CA GLU A 192 8.87 -2.84 0.49
C GLU A 192 7.77 -2.08 -0.26
N ILE A 193 6.57 -2.65 -0.37
CA ILE A 193 5.41 -1.92 -0.89
C ILE A 193 5.11 -0.71 0.01
N GLN A 194 5.07 -0.88 1.34
CA GLN A 194 4.81 0.22 2.29
C GLN A 194 5.84 1.34 2.23
N LYS A 195 7.10 1.02 1.93
CA LYS A 195 8.18 2.01 1.77
C LYS A 195 8.12 2.76 0.45
N SER A 196 7.38 2.28 -0.54
CA SER A 196 7.41 2.81 -1.91
C SER A 196 6.51 4.03 -2.08
N LYS A 197 6.92 4.95 -2.94
CA LYS A 197 6.14 6.13 -3.33
C LYS A 197 4.93 5.76 -4.18
N PHE A 198 5.16 4.82 -5.10
CA PHE A 198 4.17 4.27 -6.00
C PHE A 198 4.60 2.86 -6.43
N MET A 199 3.74 2.19 -7.19
CA MET A 199 3.99 0.86 -7.71
C MET A 199 3.74 0.81 -9.23
N ILE A 200 4.53 0.01 -9.93
CA ILE A 200 4.20 -0.50 -11.27
C ILE A 200 3.84 -1.98 -11.13
N ALA A 201 2.70 -2.38 -11.66
CA ALA A 201 2.25 -3.77 -11.63
C ALA A 201 1.98 -4.28 -13.04
N ASP A 202 2.70 -5.33 -13.45
CA ASP A 202 2.54 -5.98 -14.75
C ASP A 202 1.72 -7.27 -14.63
N PHE A 203 0.58 -7.29 -15.32
CA PHE A 203 -0.41 -8.37 -15.22
C PHE A 203 -0.25 -9.45 -16.29
N THR A 204 0.84 -9.44 -17.05
CA THR A 204 1.17 -10.50 -18.01
C THR A 204 1.25 -11.85 -17.29
N GLY A 205 0.55 -12.86 -17.80
CA GLY A 205 0.49 -14.18 -17.16
C GLY A 205 -0.51 -14.31 -16.00
N GLN A 206 -1.28 -13.27 -15.68
CA GLN A 206 -2.37 -13.28 -14.69
C GLN A 206 -1.98 -13.87 -13.31
N ARG A 207 -0.80 -13.49 -12.81
CA ARG A 207 -0.26 -14.03 -11.55
C ARG A 207 -1.06 -13.53 -10.34
N ALA A 208 -1.64 -14.45 -9.57
CA ALA A 208 -2.42 -14.11 -8.37
C ALA A 208 -1.65 -13.22 -7.37
N GLY A 209 -0.33 -13.44 -7.22
CA GLY A 209 0.52 -12.60 -6.37
C GLY A 209 0.53 -11.13 -6.78
N VAL A 210 0.62 -10.84 -8.09
CA VAL A 210 0.62 -9.46 -8.60
C VAL A 210 -0.71 -8.75 -8.31
N TYR A 211 -1.85 -9.45 -8.47
CA TYR A 211 -3.15 -8.89 -8.10
C TYR A 211 -3.25 -8.58 -6.60
N PHE A 212 -2.74 -9.49 -5.76
CA PHE A 212 -2.72 -9.28 -4.31
C PHE A 212 -1.86 -8.08 -3.92
N GLU A 213 -0.65 -7.97 -4.46
CA GLU A 213 0.29 -6.87 -4.21
C GLU A 213 -0.27 -5.53 -4.68
N ALA A 214 -0.83 -5.48 -5.90
CA ALA A 214 -1.48 -4.28 -6.43
C ALA A 214 -2.71 -3.87 -5.59
N GLY A 215 -3.52 -4.85 -5.15
CA GLY A 215 -4.63 -4.62 -4.24
C GLY A 215 -4.19 -4.07 -2.89
N PHE A 216 -3.11 -4.62 -2.32
CA PHE A 216 -2.52 -4.17 -1.07
C PHE A 216 -1.98 -2.73 -1.18
N ALA A 217 -1.22 -2.42 -2.24
CA ALA A 217 -0.73 -1.08 -2.53
C ALA A 217 -1.87 -0.06 -2.64
N LYS A 218 -2.95 -0.41 -3.35
CA LYS A 218 -4.17 0.42 -3.41
C LYS A 218 -4.82 0.59 -2.04
N GLY A 219 -4.89 -0.47 -1.23
CA GLY A 219 -5.38 -0.41 0.14
C GLY A 219 -4.60 0.59 1.01
N LEU A 220 -3.29 0.69 0.82
CA LEU A 220 -2.43 1.69 1.47
C LEU A 220 -2.61 3.11 0.93
N GLY A 221 -3.31 3.28 -0.19
CA GLY A 221 -3.46 4.56 -0.89
C GLY A 221 -2.30 4.89 -1.83
N LEU A 222 -1.45 3.92 -2.18
CA LEU A 222 -0.44 4.10 -3.22
C LEU A 222 -1.12 4.11 -4.60
N ASN A 223 -0.63 4.98 -5.47
CA ASN A 223 -0.96 4.90 -6.88
C ASN A 223 -0.22 3.72 -7.51
N VAL A 224 -0.92 3.03 -8.39
CA VAL A 224 -0.43 1.86 -9.13
C VAL A 224 -0.55 2.19 -10.60
N ILE A 225 0.56 2.10 -11.34
CA ILE A 225 0.60 2.12 -12.79
C ILE A 225 0.43 0.68 -13.27
N TRP A 226 -0.56 0.46 -14.13
CA TRP A 226 -0.98 -0.87 -14.57
C TRP A 226 -0.38 -1.14 -15.94
N THR A 227 0.38 -2.22 -16.08
CA THR A 227 0.96 -2.64 -17.36
C THR A 227 0.55 -4.06 -17.71
N CYS A 228 0.54 -4.40 -18.98
CA CYS A 228 0.29 -5.76 -19.44
C CYS A 228 0.80 -5.94 -20.87
N LYS A 229 1.29 -7.13 -21.21
CA LYS A 229 1.54 -7.49 -22.60
C LYS A 229 0.21 -7.48 -23.35
N LYS A 230 0.17 -6.78 -24.47
CA LYS A 230 -1.05 -6.59 -25.25
C LYS A 230 -1.66 -7.91 -25.69
N ASP A 231 -0.85 -8.86 -26.16
CA ASP A 231 -1.34 -10.18 -26.54
C ASP A 231 -1.98 -10.93 -25.36
N TRP A 232 -1.53 -10.69 -24.12
CA TRP A 232 -2.16 -11.25 -22.93
C TRP A 232 -3.43 -10.51 -22.52
N PHE A 233 -3.52 -9.23 -22.85
CA PHE A 233 -4.68 -8.39 -22.56
C PHE A 233 -5.83 -8.64 -23.54
N ASP A 234 -5.52 -8.78 -24.83
CA ASP A 234 -6.50 -8.91 -25.91
C ASP A 234 -6.97 -10.36 -26.12
N ASN A 235 -6.09 -11.36 -25.90
CA ASN A 235 -6.45 -12.76 -26.13
C ASN A 235 -7.16 -13.37 -24.92
N LYS A 236 -8.42 -13.75 -25.15
CA LYS A 236 -9.27 -14.42 -24.16
C LYS A 236 -9.07 -15.93 -24.07
N GLU A 237 -8.08 -16.49 -24.75
CA GLU A 237 -7.81 -17.93 -24.77
C GLU A 237 -6.32 -18.18 -24.50
N ALA A 238 -6.04 -19.02 -23.49
CA ALA A 238 -4.73 -19.59 -23.22
C ALA A 238 -4.64 -20.96 -23.85
N GLU A 239 -3.56 -21.23 -24.57
CA GLU A 239 -3.13 -22.60 -24.85
C GLU A 239 -2.02 -22.95 -23.87
N ASN A 240 -2.34 -23.76 -22.87
CA ASN A 240 -1.38 -24.24 -21.88
C ASN A 240 -1.16 -25.74 -22.08
N GLU A 241 0.10 -26.20 -22.05
CA GLU A 241 0.37 -27.64 -21.95
C GLU A 241 0.01 -28.12 -20.55
N GLY A 242 -0.90 -29.09 -20.48
CA GLY A 242 -1.37 -29.64 -19.23
C GLY A 242 -1.65 -31.13 -19.31
N GLU A 243 -1.75 -31.75 -18.15
CA GLU A 243 -2.23 -33.11 -18.01
C GLU A 243 -3.71 -33.09 -17.65
N TYR A 244 -4.52 -33.82 -18.43
CA TYR A 244 -5.94 -33.94 -18.20
C TYR A 244 -6.35 -35.41 -18.24
N LYS A 245 -7.41 -35.75 -17.49
CA LYS A 245 -7.84 -37.13 -17.30
C LYS A 245 -8.93 -37.48 -18.32
N ILE A 246 -8.70 -38.49 -19.16
CA ILE A 246 -9.71 -39.11 -20.02
C ILE A 246 -9.84 -40.57 -19.60
N ASN A 247 -11.04 -41.02 -19.22
CA ASN A 247 -11.32 -42.41 -18.82
C ASN A 247 -10.33 -42.95 -17.78
N ASP A 248 -10.12 -42.18 -16.71
CA ASP A 248 -9.16 -42.47 -15.63
C ASP A 248 -7.68 -42.57 -16.02
N GLN A 249 -7.32 -42.24 -17.26
CA GLN A 249 -5.94 -42.16 -17.72
C GLN A 249 -5.50 -40.71 -17.90
N TRP A 250 -4.32 -40.38 -17.40
CA TRP A 250 -3.68 -39.09 -17.62
C TRP A 250 -3.16 -38.99 -19.04
N LYS A 251 -3.51 -37.90 -19.73
CA LYS A 251 -3.02 -37.57 -21.06
C LYS A 251 -2.45 -36.16 -21.05
N LYS A 252 -1.34 -35.96 -21.76
CA LYS A 252 -0.79 -34.63 -22.05
C LYS A 252 -1.44 -34.06 -23.30
N GLY A 253 -1.73 -32.77 -23.27
CA GLY A 253 -2.15 -32.04 -24.46
C GLY A 253 -2.32 -30.56 -24.17
N ILE A 254 -2.81 -29.85 -25.18
CA ILE A 254 -3.08 -28.42 -25.09
C ILE A 254 -4.45 -28.22 -24.47
N ILE A 255 -4.48 -27.59 -23.30
CA ILE A 255 -5.70 -27.18 -22.63
C ILE A 255 -6.00 -25.75 -23.09
N LYS A 256 -7.18 -25.55 -23.69
CA LYS A 256 -7.72 -24.22 -23.99
C LYS A 256 -8.46 -23.71 -22.77
N GLU A 257 -7.90 -22.71 -22.11
CA GLU A 257 -8.53 -22.05 -20.96
C GLU A 257 -8.96 -20.64 -21.36
N GLU A 258 -10.16 -20.21 -20.95
CA GLU A 258 -10.56 -18.82 -21.14
C GLU A 258 -9.74 -17.90 -20.22
N ARG A 259 -8.97 -16.98 -20.81
CA ARG A 259 -8.30 -15.88 -20.13
C ARG A 259 -9.27 -14.72 -19.99
N HIS A 260 -9.61 -14.37 -18.76
CA HIS A 260 -10.25 -13.08 -18.47
C HIS A 260 -9.35 -12.32 -17.52
N THR A 261 -8.99 -11.07 -17.85
CA THR A 261 -8.53 -10.14 -16.83
C THR A 261 -9.58 -10.08 -15.73
N HIS A 262 -9.17 -10.24 -14.46
CA HIS A 262 -10.10 -10.35 -13.34
C HIS A 262 -11.10 -9.18 -13.39
N PHE A 263 -12.39 -9.47 -13.12
CA PHE A 263 -13.54 -8.56 -13.31
C PHE A 263 -13.30 -7.13 -12.79
N ASP A 264 -12.51 -6.97 -11.72
CA ASP A 264 -12.24 -5.70 -11.05
C ASP A 264 -11.21 -4.78 -11.74
N VAL A 265 -10.49 -5.26 -12.77
CA VAL A 265 -9.37 -4.51 -13.40
C VAL A 265 -9.71 -3.97 -14.78
N ASN A 266 -10.82 -4.40 -15.39
CA ASN A 266 -11.24 -4.00 -16.74
C ASN A 266 -11.60 -2.50 -16.89
N HIS A 267 -11.72 -1.76 -15.78
CA HIS A 267 -11.95 -0.31 -15.78
C HIS A 267 -10.68 0.52 -15.55
N ARG A 268 -9.51 -0.12 -15.44
CA ARG A 268 -8.22 0.57 -15.26
C ARG A 268 -7.60 0.92 -16.62
N GLN A 269 -6.94 2.07 -16.69
CA GLN A 269 -6.10 2.41 -17.84
C GLN A 269 -4.79 1.63 -17.75
N PHE A 270 -4.65 0.61 -18.59
CA PHE A 270 -3.41 -0.12 -18.76
C PHE A 270 -2.51 0.56 -19.78
N ILE A 271 -1.21 0.59 -19.49
CA ILE A 271 -0.17 0.83 -20.50
C ILE A 271 0.20 -0.53 -21.07
N LEU A 272 -0.14 -0.75 -22.34
CA LEU A 272 0.07 -2.03 -23.01
C LEU A 272 1.41 -2.04 -23.74
N TRP A 273 2.08 -3.20 -23.74
CA TRP A 273 3.34 -3.38 -24.46
C TRP A 273 3.32 -4.60 -25.39
N GLU A 274 4.15 -4.53 -26.43
CA GLU A 274 4.24 -5.47 -27.54
C GLU A 274 5.73 -5.71 -27.82
N TYR A 275 6.17 -6.98 -27.89
CA TYR A 275 7.59 -7.33 -28.01
C TYR A 275 8.09 -7.33 -29.46
N ASP A 276 7.17 -7.22 -30.41
CA ASP A 276 7.32 -7.45 -31.84
C ASP A 276 8.07 -6.33 -32.58
N ALA A 277 8.24 -5.16 -31.96
CA ALA A 277 9.09 -4.09 -32.51
C ALA A 277 9.72 -3.22 -31.41
N LYS A 278 11.01 -2.89 -31.58
CA LYS A 278 11.76 -2.02 -30.66
C LYS A 278 11.10 -0.65 -30.49
N GLU A 279 10.51 -0.10 -31.55
CA GLU A 279 9.79 1.17 -31.52
C GLU A 279 8.58 1.14 -30.58
N LYS A 280 7.86 0.01 -30.51
CA LYS A 280 6.74 -0.18 -29.58
C LYS A 280 7.21 -0.25 -28.13
N LEU A 281 8.34 -0.92 -27.87
CA LEU A 281 8.93 -0.98 -26.53
C LEU A 281 9.52 0.37 -26.08
N ASN A 282 10.12 1.14 -27.00
CA ASN A 282 10.54 2.51 -26.71
C ASN A 282 9.34 3.39 -26.37
N LYS A 283 8.24 3.25 -27.11
CA LYS A 283 6.99 3.95 -26.78
C LYS A 283 6.46 3.53 -25.40
N PHE A 284 6.52 2.25 -25.07
CA PHE A 284 6.15 1.75 -23.74
C PHE A 284 6.99 2.36 -22.62
N GLU A 285 8.31 2.47 -22.80
CA GLU A 285 9.19 3.19 -21.87
C GLU A 285 8.77 4.65 -21.70
N GLU A 286 8.47 5.36 -22.80
CA GLU A 286 8.01 6.76 -22.76
C GLU A 286 6.65 6.90 -22.06
N ASP A 287 5.70 6.00 -22.33
CA ASP A 287 4.37 6.03 -21.74
C ASP A 287 4.44 5.79 -20.22
N ILE A 288 5.32 4.89 -19.75
CA ILE A 288 5.60 4.71 -18.32
C ILE A 288 6.22 6.00 -17.75
N TYR A 289 7.26 6.54 -18.39
CA TYR A 289 7.95 7.74 -17.92
C TYR A 289 6.97 8.91 -17.77
N ASN A 290 6.15 9.18 -18.79
CA ASN A 290 5.16 10.25 -18.77
C ASN A 290 4.13 10.02 -17.66
N SER A 291 3.64 8.80 -17.51
CA SER A 291 2.70 8.44 -16.43
C SER A 291 3.29 8.67 -15.04
N ILE A 292 4.58 8.38 -14.84
CA ILE A 292 5.27 8.68 -13.57
C ILE A 292 5.36 10.20 -13.36
N VAL A 293 5.86 10.95 -14.33
CA VAL A 293 6.08 12.40 -14.19
C VAL A 293 4.77 13.16 -14.02
N GLU A 294 3.71 12.77 -14.72
CA GLU A 294 2.38 13.38 -14.59
C GLU A 294 1.76 13.13 -13.21
N GLN A 295 1.92 11.92 -12.66
CA GLN A 295 1.30 11.55 -11.37
C GLN A 295 2.13 11.97 -10.15
N PHE A 296 3.45 12.00 -10.26
CA PHE A 296 4.35 12.13 -9.11
C PHE A 296 5.39 13.26 -9.27
N GLY A 297 5.54 13.83 -10.45
CA GLY A 297 6.63 14.75 -10.79
C GLY A 297 7.95 14.04 -11.03
N GLU A 298 9.03 14.81 -11.18
CA GLU A 298 10.38 14.26 -11.19
C GLU A 298 10.79 13.83 -9.77
N GLY A 299 11.37 12.64 -9.69
CA GLY A 299 11.79 12.03 -8.44
C GLY A 299 13.02 12.68 -7.81
N PRO A 300 13.23 12.44 -6.50
CA PRO A 300 14.25 13.13 -5.72
C PRO A 300 15.69 12.86 -6.20
N LEU A 301 15.95 11.75 -6.91
CA LEU A 301 17.29 11.44 -7.41
C LEU A 301 17.76 12.38 -8.53
N LYS A 302 16.83 12.98 -9.29
CA LYS A 302 17.18 14.02 -10.28
C LYS A 302 17.69 15.30 -9.63
N SER A 303 17.13 15.66 -8.47
CA SER A 303 17.52 16.89 -7.75
C SER A 303 18.91 16.82 -7.09
N LYS A 304 19.33 15.62 -6.65
CA LYS A 304 20.63 15.39 -6.00
C LYS A 304 21.81 15.51 -6.98
N GLY A 305 21.65 15.07 -8.23
CA GLY A 305 22.73 15.12 -9.24
C GLY A 305 23.19 16.54 -9.64
N ASN A 306 22.37 17.57 -9.43
CA ASN A 306 22.70 18.96 -9.71
C ASN A 306 23.42 19.70 -8.57
N GLN A 307 23.55 19.09 -7.38
CA GLN A 307 24.28 19.68 -6.25
C GLN A 307 25.73 19.20 -6.14
N ASP A 308 26.04 18.01 -6.66
CA ASP A 308 27.41 17.44 -6.63
C ASP A 308 28.30 17.90 -7.81
N SER A 309 27.80 18.81 -8.64
CA SER A 309 28.49 19.37 -9.83
C SER A 309 28.86 20.86 -9.69
N LYS A 310 28.85 21.40 -8.46
CA LYS A 310 29.31 22.77 -8.14
C LYS A 310 30.37 22.79 -7.05
#